data_AF-A0A7V6IND1-F1
#
_entry.id   AF-A0A7V6IND1-F1
#
_cell.length_a   1.000
_cell.length_b   1.000
_cell.length_c   1.000
_cell.angle_alpha   90.00
_cell.angle_beta   90.00
_cell.angle_gamma   90.00
#
_symmetry.space_group_name_H-M   'P 1'
#
loop_
_entity.id
_entity.type
_entity.pdbx_description
1 polymer ?
#
loop_
_entity_poly.entity_id
_entity_poly.type
_entity_poly.pdbx_seq_one_letter_code
_entity_poly.pdbx_strand_id
1 'polypeptide(L)'
;MDFWEGFFLGKYWTDSNFEDKPRKAFFLLIGFVVCLFSVANFMFPDLVEKIFIMPFWLHLLSGLILLVGLPFAAAHYHKLSFFIKIIILLGYLLQYVFLIFGFVQMISGQVGLDTESIPAFFLNMFDRVMSLSGELFTFLGGLGSTIASVLGGIIIGGSIAVLFLFVAIFIPLAYILLFRALQRLIDKLIYDKWYGVKI
;
A
#
# COMPACT_ATOMS: atom_id res chain seq x y z
N MET A 1 18.00 -15.12 -1.13
CA MET A 1 17.45 -15.40 -2.48
C MET A 1 16.08 -16.04 -2.33
N ASP A 2 15.99 -17.16 -1.62
CA ASP A 2 14.75 -17.91 -1.34
C ASP A 2 13.55 -17.05 -0.88
N PHE A 3 13.73 -16.15 0.11
CA PHE A 3 12.64 -15.24 0.53
C PHE A 3 12.08 -14.38 -0.62
N TRP A 4 12.96 -13.80 -1.44
CA TRP A 4 12.57 -12.93 -2.55
C TRP A 4 11.95 -13.73 -3.69
N GLU A 5 12.45 -14.94 -3.93
CA GLU A 5 11.85 -15.87 -4.87
C GLU A 5 10.41 -16.20 -4.45
N GLY A 6 10.19 -16.64 -3.20
CA GLY A 6 8.84 -16.93 -2.73
C GLY A 6 7.92 -15.71 -2.64
N PHE A 7 8.48 -14.52 -2.38
CA PHE A 7 7.72 -13.27 -2.41
C PHE A 7 7.23 -12.93 -3.83
N PHE A 8 8.14 -12.88 -4.80
CA PHE A 8 7.88 -12.42 -6.16
C PHE A 8 7.29 -13.50 -7.07
N LEU A 9 7.94 -14.66 -7.17
CA LEU A 9 7.56 -15.75 -8.07
C LEU A 9 6.42 -16.57 -7.49
N GLY A 10 6.50 -16.88 -6.19
CA GLY A 10 5.48 -17.64 -5.51
C GLY A 10 5.47 -19.14 -5.74
N LYS A 11 4.51 -19.81 -5.10
CA LYS A 11 4.46 -21.27 -5.00
C LYS A 11 4.36 -22.04 -6.32
N TYR A 12 3.97 -21.40 -7.42
CA TYR A 12 3.84 -22.08 -8.71
C TYR A 12 5.18 -22.19 -9.46
N TRP A 13 6.13 -21.30 -9.16
CA TRP A 13 7.38 -21.15 -9.91
C TRP A 13 8.63 -21.30 -9.05
N THR A 14 8.48 -21.47 -7.74
CA THR A 14 9.57 -21.75 -6.79
C THR A 14 9.09 -22.65 -5.65
N ASP A 15 9.97 -23.50 -5.15
CA ASP A 15 9.76 -24.39 -3.99
C ASP A 15 9.95 -23.64 -2.66
N SER A 16 9.92 -22.31 -2.67
CA SER A 16 10.14 -21.49 -1.49
C SER A 16 9.02 -21.63 -0.46
N ASN A 17 9.41 -21.86 0.80
CA ASN A 17 8.50 -21.93 1.96
C ASN A 17 7.96 -20.55 2.40
N PHE A 18 7.90 -19.57 1.48
CA PHE A 18 7.44 -18.22 1.79
C PHE A 18 5.98 -18.20 2.25
N GLU A 19 5.11 -19.00 1.61
CA GLU A 19 3.68 -19.02 1.90
C GLU A 19 3.31 -19.77 3.18
N ASP A 20 4.19 -20.65 3.67
CA ASP A 20 3.93 -21.49 4.85
C ASP A 20 3.96 -20.72 6.17
N LYS A 21 4.51 -19.49 6.16
CA LYS A 21 4.70 -18.67 7.36
C LYS A 21 3.90 -17.37 7.24
N PRO A 22 3.22 -16.92 8.31
CA PRO A 22 2.52 -15.64 8.29
C PRO A 22 3.52 -14.49 8.15
N ARG A 23 3.35 -13.65 7.12
CA ARG A 23 4.21 -12.47 6.85
C ARG A 23 3.48 -11.14 7.02
N LYS A 24 2.49 -11.08 7.92
CA LYS A 24 1.62 -9.89 8.12
C LYS A 24 2.42 -8.61 8.35
N ALA A 25 3.44 -8.66 9.21
CA ALA A 25 4.29 -7.50 9.51
C ALA A 25 5.07 -6.98 8.29
N PHE A 26 5.53 -7.88 7.42
CA PHE A 26 6.24 -7.50 6.19
C PHE A 26 5.30 -6.78 5.21
N PHE A 27 4.09 -7.28 5.02
CA PHE A 27 3.10 -6.60 4.19
C PHE A 27 2.68 -5.26 4.78
N LEU A 28 2.48 -5.19 6.10
CA LEU A 28 2.17 -3.93 6.79
C LEU A 28 3.31 -2.92 6.63
N LEU A 29 4.58 -3.36 6.69
CA LEU A 29 5.74 -2.53 6.41
C LEU A 29 5.73 -2.00 4.98
N ILE A 30 5.40 -2.82 3.98
CA ILE A 30 5.28 -2.35 2.59
C ILE A 30 4.18 -1.28 2.49
N GLY A 31 2.99 -1.53 3.05
CA GLY A 31 1.90 -0.55 3.04
C GLY A 31 2.29 0.77 3.71
N PHE A 32 3.01 0.68 4.83
CA PHE A 32 3.55 1.85 5.53
C PHE A 32 4.58 2.61 4.70
N VAL A 33 5.51 1.92 4.03
CA VAL A 33 6.50 2.55 3.13
C VAL A 33 5.81 3.26 1.97
N VAL A 34 4.79 2.65 1.36
CA VAL A 34 4.02 3.29 0.29
C VAL A 34 3.26 4.50 0.82
N CYS A 35 2.69 4.43 2.03
CA CYS A 35 2.07 5.58 2.68
C CYS A 35 3.08 6.72 2.89
N LEU A 36 4.28 6.43 3.41
CA LEU A 36 5.33 7.45 3.58
C LEU A 36 5.74 8.07 2.25
N PHE A 37 5.83 7.26 1.20
CA PHE A 37 6.15 7.74 -0.13
C PHE A 37 5.06 8.65 -0.70
N SER A 38 3.77 8.33 -0.47
CA SER A 38 2.66 9.23 -0.80
C SER A 38 2.69 10.53 0.02
N VAL A 39 3.01 10.47 1.31
CA VAL A 39 3.15 11.69 2.14
C VAL A 39 4.30 12.56 1.63
N ALA A 40 5.44 11.96 1.33
CA ALA A 40 6.58 12.67 0.73
C ALA A 40 6.20 13.31 -0.61
N ASN A 41 5.34 12.63 -1.39
CA ASN A 41 4.84 13.16 -2.65
C ASN A 41 4.05 14.45 -2.48
N PHE A 42 3.19 14.50 -1.47
CA PHE A 42 2.40 15.68 -1.14
C PHE A 42 3.21 16.82 -0.51
N MET A 43 4.22 16.50 0.29
CA MET A 43 5.04 17.52 0.96
C MET A 43 6.09 18.15 0.02
N PHE A 44 6.54 17.42 -1.00
CA PHE A 44 7.62 17.86 -1.90
C PHE A 44 7.27 17.63 -3.39
N PRO A 45 6.26 18.35 -3.92
CA PRO A 45 5.82 18.16 -5.31
C PRO A 45 6.94 18.41 -6.34
N ASP A 46 7.87 19.33 -6.08
CA ASP A 46 8.98 19.62 -7.00
C ASP A 46 9.98 18.45 -7.14
N LEU A 47 10.15 17.64 -6.09
CA LEU A 47 10.99 16.44 -6.14
C LEU A 47 10.28 15.31 -6.90
N VAL A 48 8.96 15.25 -6.76
CA VAL A 48 8.10 14.28 -7.42
C VAL A 48 8.13 14.47 -8.92
N GLU A 49 7.98 15.69 -9.43
CA GLU A 49 8.02 15.93 -10.89
C GLU A 49 9.33 15.41 -11.53
N LYS A 50 10.42 15.39 -10.76
CA LYS A 50 11.72 14.85 -11.21
C LYS A 50 11.79 13.32 -11.15
N ILE A 51 11.12 12.70 -10.17
CA ILE A 51 11.11 11.24 -9.98
C ILE A 51 10.12 10.58 -10.95
N PHE A 52 8.96 11.21 -11.17
CA PHE A 52 7.88 10.71 -11.97
C PHE A 52 7.98 11.21 -13.42
N ILE A 53 9.02 10.73 -14.11
CA ILE A 53 9.30 11.09 -15.50
C ILE A 53 8.19 10.61 -16.45
N MET A 54 7.49 9.53 -16.08
CA MET A 54 6.43 8.94 -16.90
C MET A 54 5.03 9.33 -16.39
N PRO A 55 4.06 9.57 -17.28
CA PRO A 55 2.66 9.73 -16.89
C PRO A 55 2.09 8.43 -16.31
N PHE A 56 1.04 8.59 -15.50
CA PHE A 56 0.29 7.50 -14.85
C PHE A 56 0.01 6.31 -15.75
N TRP A 57 -0.51 6.56 -16.95
CA TRP A 57 -0.89 5.49 -17.88
C TRP A 57 0.30 4.62 -18.31
N LEU A 58 1.50 5.19 -18.42
CA LEU A 58 2.70 4.43 -18.78
C LEU A 58 3.22 3.58 -17.61
N HIS A 59 3.13 4.08 -16.37
CA HIS A 59 3.40 3.27 -15.18
C HIS A 59 2.45 2.07 -15.11
N LEU A 60 1.15 2.31 -15.26
CA LEU A 60 0.14 1.26 -15.23
C LEU A 60 0.35 0.25 -16.37
N LEU A 61 0.52 0.73 -17.60
CA LEU A 61 0.73 -0.13 -18.78
C LEU A 61 1.99 -0.98 -18.62
N SER A 62 3.10 -0.40 -18.16
CA SER A 62 4.36 -1.12 -17.93
C SER A 62 4.20 -2.19 -16.85
N GLY A 63 3.52 -1.85 -15.75
CA GLY A 63 3.18 -2.81 -14.69
C GLY A 63 2.31 -3.97 -15.19
N LEU A 64 1.34 -3.69 -16.05
CA LEU A 64 0.46 -4.71 -16.66
C LEU A 64 1.18 -5.60 -17.67
N ILE A 65 2.05 -5.02 -18.52
CA ILE A 65 2.88 -5.78 -19.46
C ILE A 65 3.78 -6.75 -18.68
N LEU A 66 4.41 -6.27 -17.60
CA LEU A 66 5.23 -7.13 -16.73
C LEU A 66 4.39 -8.18 -16.00
N LEU A 67 3.19 -7.82 -15.53
CA LEU A 67 2.25 -8.77 -14.91
C LEU A 67 1.92 -9.95 -15.80
N VAL A 68 1.71 -9.72 -17.09
CA VAL A 68 1.40 -10.78 -18.04
C VAL A 68 2.69 -11.48 -18.52
N GLY A 69 3.76 -10.73 -18.75
CA GLY A 69 5.00 -11.25 -19.36
C GLY A 69 5.90 -12.06 -18.41
N LEU A 70 6.05 -11.62 -17.15
CA LEU A 70 6.96 -12.24 -16.19
C LEU A 70 6.61 -13.70 -15.85
N PRO A 71 5.33 -14.10 -15.71
CA PRO A 71 4.96 -15.51 -15.51
C PRO A 71 5.54 -16.46 -16.57
N PHE A 72 5.63 -16.04 -17.83
CA PHE A 72 6.21 -16.86 -18.91
C PHE A 72 7.72 -17.06 -18.73
N ALA A 73 8.43 -16.04 -18.25
CA ALA A 73 9.84 -16.14 -17.90
C ALA A 73 10.04 -16.99 -16.63
N ALA A 74 9.16 -16.82 -15.65
CA ALA A 74 9.18 -17.54 -14.38
C ALA A 74 8.91 -19.05 -14.54
N ALA A 75 8.13 -19.46 -15.54
CA ALA A 75 7.87 -20.87 -15.82
C ALA A 75 9.14 -21.70 -16.07
N HIS A 76 10.21 -21.06 -16.57
CA HIS A 76 11.48 -21.73 -16.81
C HIS A 76 12.51 -21.48 -15.70
N TYR A 77 12.15 -20.76 -14.64
CA TYR A 77 13.05 -20.17 -13.65
C TYR A 77 14.07 -21.16 -13.08
N HIS A 78 13.64 -22.36 -12.70
CA HIS A 78 14.52 -23.37 -12.10
C HIS A 78 15.66 -23.83 -13.02
N LYS A 79 15.46 -23.81 -14.34
CA LYS A 79 16.43 -24.28 -15.33
C LYS A 79 17.43 -23.20 -15.75
N LEU A 80 17.21 -21.95 -15.32
CA LEU A 80 18.00 -20.80 -15.75
C LEU A 80 19.25 -20.61 -14.88
N SER A 81 20.27 -19.97 -15.46
CA SER A 81 21.49 -19.60 -14.74
C SER A 81 21.20 -18.56 -13.66
N PHE A 82 22.08 -18.49 -12.66
CA PHE A 82 21.95 -17.56 -11.53
C PHE A 82 21.75 -16.09 -11.96
N PHE A 83 22.46 -15.64 -12.99
CA PHE A 83 22.33 -14.27 -13.49
C PHE A 83 20.95 -13.99 -14.11
N ILE A 84 20.41 -14.94 -14.88
CA ILE A 84 19.09 -14.80 -15.48
C ILE A 84 18.01 -14.80 -14.39
N LYS A 85 18.17 -15.62 -13.34
CA LYS A 85 17.28 -15.61 -12.17
C LYS A 85 17.21 -14.24 -11.50
N ILE A 86 18.34 -13.57 -11.33
CA ILE A 86 18.39 -12.19 -10.79
C ILE A 86 17.65 -11.22 -11.69
N ILE A 87 17.83 -11.31 -13.01
CA ILE A 87 17.13 -10.43 -13.97
C ILE A 87 15.62 -10.61 -13.88
N ILE A 88 15.13 -11.84 -13.75
CA ILE A 88 13.69 -12.10 -13.59
C ILE A 88 13.17 -11.50 -12.29
N LEU A 89 13.88 -11.69 -11.17
CA LEU A 89 13.51 -11.08 -9.88
C LEU A 89 13.53 -9.55 -9.94
N LEU A 90 14.49 -8.96 -10.66
CA LEU A 90 14.54 -7.52 -10.89
C LEU A 90 13.33 -7.04 -11.72
N GLY A 91 12.89 -7.84 -12.69
CA GLY A 91 11.66 -7.60 -13.45
C GLY A 91 10.44 -7.54 -12.55
N TYR A 92 10.28 -8.49 -11.63
CA TYR A 92 9.22 -8.44 -10.62
C TYR A 92 9.35 -7.25 -9.68
N LEU A 93 10.57 -6.87 -9.27
CA LEU A 93 10.77 -5.66 -8.47
C LEU A 93 10.31 -4.42 -9.24
N LEU A 94 10.69 -4.28 -10.51
CA LEU A 94 10.28 -3.17 -11.38
C LEU A 94 8.76 -3.12 -11.57
N GLN A 95 8.11 -4.27 -11.73
CA GLN A 95 6.65 -4.36 -11.79
C GLN A 95 6.01 -3.74 -10.54
N TYR A 96 6.47 -4.09 -9.34
CA TYR A 96 5.98 -3.49 -8.09
C TYR A 96 6.27 -1.99 -8.02
N VAL A 97 7.47 -1.55 -8.43
CA VAL A 97 7.82 -0.12 -8.47
C VAL A 97 6.86 0.65 -9.37
N PHE A 98 6.59 0.17 -10.59
CA PHE A 98 5.67 0.84 -11.50
C PHE A 98 4.25 0.93 -10.95
N LEU A 99 3.78 -0.09 -10.24
CA LEU A 99 2.44 -0.08 -9.65
C LEU A 99 2.34 0.83 -8.44
N ILE A 100 3.36 0.84 -7.60
CA ILE A 100 3.45 1.78 -6.47
C ILE A 100 3.47 3.21 -7.02
N PHE A 101 4.25 3.46 -8.07
CA PHE A 101 4.32 4.78 -8.70
C PHE A 101 2.98 5.18 -9.33
N GLY A 102 2.34 4.27 -10.07
CA GLY A 102 1.01 4.49 -10.63
C GLY A 102 -0.04 4.75 -9.54
N PHE A 103 0.00 4.01 -8.44
CA PHE A 103 -0.90 4.22 -7.30
C PHE A 103 -0.70 5.59 -6.64
N VAL A 104 0.56 5.98 -6.40
CA VAL A 104 0.87 7.29 -5.81
C VAL A 104 0.41 8.42 -6.72
N GLN A 105 0.66 8.34 -8.03
CA GLN A 105 0.19 9.32 -9.01
C GLN A 105 -1.34 9.39 -9.08
N MET A 106 -2.03 8.25 -8.94
CA MET A 106 -3.49 8.20 -8.91
C MET A 106 -4.03 8.95 -7.70
N ILE A 107 -3.46 8.73 -6.51
CA ILE A 107 -3.88 9.44 -5.30
C ILE A 107 -3.53 10.93 -5.39
N SER A 108 -2.32 11.27 -5.79
CA SER A 108 -1.87 12.66 -5.87
C SER A 108 -2.64 13.46 -6.92
N GLY A 109 -3.04 12.84 -8.02
CA GLY A 109 -3.87 13.49 -9.05
C GLY A 109 -5.33 13.70 -8.65
N GLN A 110 -5.81 12.98 -7.64
CA GLN A 110 -7.20 13.08 -7.15
C GLN A 110 -7.33 13.93 -5.88
N VAL A 111 -6.25 14.07 -5.11
CA VAL A 111 -6.25 14.75 -3.82
C VAL A 111 -5.35 15.99 -3.92
N GLY A 112 -5.97 17.17 -3.99
CA GLY A 112 -5.26 18.43 -3.75
C GLY A 112 -5.10 18.63 -2.25
N LEU A 113 -3.86 18.71 -1.77
CA LEU A 113 -3.58 19.09 -0.38
C LEU A 113 -3.30 20.59 -0.31
N ASP A 114 -4.25 21.31 0.27
CA ASP A 114 -4.03 22.69 0.70
C ASP A 114 -3.36 22.67 2.08
N THR A 115 -2.03 22.74 2.07
CA THR A 115 -1.21 22.66 3.29
C THR A 115 -1.47 23.81 4.25
N GLU A 116 -1.98 24.95 3.77
CA GLU A 116 -2.27 26.13 4.59
C GLU A 116 -3.51 25.94 5.46
N SER A 117 -4.52 25.20 4.96
CA SER A 117 -5.75 24.94 5.70
C SER A 117 -5.68 23.73 6.63
N ILE A 118 -4.65 22.87 6.53
CA ILE A 118 -4.51 21.68 7.39
C ILE A 118 -4.50 22.05 8.89
N PRO A 119 -3.69 23.01 9.38
CA PRO A 119 -3.71 23.37 10.79
C PRO A 119 -5.08 23.88 11.25
N ALA A 120 -5.72 24.73 10.44
CA ALA A 120 -7.05 25.26 10.73
C ALA A 120 -8.12 24.14 10.75
N PHE A 121 -8.04 23.17 9.83
CA PHE A 121 -8.91 22.00 9.82
C PHE A 121 -8.80 21.20 11.13
N PHE A 122 -7.57 20.91 11.58
CA PHE A 122 -7.37 20.17 12.83
C PHE A 122 -7.86 20.95 14.06
N LEU A 123 -7.58 22.24 14.15
CA LEU A 123 -8.08 23.08 15.25
C LEU A 123 -9.62 23.11 15.29
N ASN A 124 -10.26 23.37 14.15
CA ASN A 124 -11.73 23.37 14.05
C ASN A 124 -12.33 21.99 14.39
N MET A 125 -11.65 20.91 13.98
CA MET A 125 -12.06 19.56 14.35
C MET A 125 -11.95 19.34 15.87
N PHE A 126 -10.84 19.72 16.50
CA PHE A 126 -10.68 19.63 17.95
C PHE A 126 -11.73 20.44 18.70
N ASP A 127 -11.98 21.69 18.29
CA ASP A 127 -13.00 22.55 18.89
C ASP A 127 -14.39 21.91 18.81
N ARG A 128 -14.73 21.34 17.64
CA ARG A 128 -16.01 20.66 17.44
C ARG A 128 -16.15 19.42 18.32
N VAL A 129 -15.08 18.63 18.45
CA VAL A 129 -15.08 17.43 19.29
C VAL A 129 -15.14 17.80 20.78
N MET A 130 -14.45 18.85 21.22
CA MET A 130 -14.54 19.33 22.59
C MET A 130 -15.93 19.88 22.91
N SER A 131 -16.54 20.63 22.00
CA SER A 131 -17.93 21.10 22.14
C SER A 131 -18.91 19.94 22.29
N LEU A 132 -18.85 18.96 21.39
CA LEU A 132 -19.71 17.76 21.44
C LEU A 132 -19.51 16.97 22.74
N SER A 133 -18.26 16.83 23.19
CA SER A 133 -17.96 16.17 24.45
C SER A 133 -18.51 16.96 25.64
N GLY A 134 -18.42 18.29 25.61
CA GLY A 134 -19.00 19.16 26.64
C GLY A 134 -20.51 19.00 26.76
N GLU A 135 -21.22 18.96 25.62
CA GLU A 135 -22.66 18.71 25.56
C GLU A 135 -23.05 17.36 26.19
N LEU A 136 -22.31 16.29 25.85
CA LEU A 136 -22.54 14.93 26.37
C LEU A 136 -22.33 14.83 27.88
N PHE A 137 -21.47 15.66 28.47
CA PHE A 137 -21.10 15.61 29.88
C PHE A 137 -21.67 16.76 30.72
N THR A 138 -22.61 17.55 30.20
CA THR A 138 -23.30 18.63 30.92
C THR A 138 -23.91 18.18 32.25
N PHE A 139 -24.33 16.92 32.35
CA PHE A 139 -24.94 16.34 33.56
C PHE A 139 -23.97 16.22 34.76
N LEU A 140 -22.66 16.33 34.55
CA LEU A 140 -21.63 16.20 35.61
C LEU A 140 -21.39 17.50 36.40
N GLY A 141 -22.06 18.61 36.07
CA GLY A 141 -21.81 19.93 36.67
C GLY A 141 -20.50 20.56 36.19
N GLY A 142 -20.17 21.76 36.68
CA GLY A 142 -19.11 22.63 36.10
C GLY A 142 -17.74 21.98 35.92
N LEU A 143 -17.07 21.61 37.02
CA LEU A 143 -15.73 20.98 36.95
C LEU A 143 -15.76 19.59 36.29
N GLY A 144 -16.81 18.80 36.52
CA GLY A 144 -16.94 17.45 35.96
C GLY A 144 -17.15 17.47 34.44
N SER A 145 -17.98 18.39 33.94
CA SER A 145 -18.22 18.61 32.52
C SER A 145 -16.95 19.08 31.79
N THR A 146 -16.17 20.00 32.39
CA THR A 146 -14.91 20.46 31.79
C THR A 146 -13.87 19.32 31.68
N ILE A 147 -13.66 18.55 32.73
CA ILE A 147 -12.68 17.43 32.71
C ILE A 147 -13.12 16.37 31.69
N ALA A 148 -14.40 16.00 31.68
CA ALA A 148 -14.93 14.99 30.78
C ALA A 148 -14.94 15.47 29.31
N SER A 149 -15.16 16.76 29.06
CA SER A 149 -15.06 17.38 27.73
C SER A 149 -13.64 17.25 27.16
N VAL A 150 -12.61 17.56 27.96
CA VAL A 150 -11.21 17.44 27.52
C VAL A 150 -10.84 15.98 27.27
N LEU A 151 -11.20 15.07 28.18
CA LEU A 151 -10.93 13.64 28.01
C LEU A 151 -11.66 13.05 26.81
N GLY A 152 -12.94 13.38 26.62
CA GLY A 152 -13.72 13.00 25.44
C GLY A 152 -13.10 13.56 24.15
N GLY A 153 -12.66 14.82 24.19
CA GLY A 153 -11.88 15.49 23.15
C GLY A 153 -10.68 14.68 22.70
N ILE A 154 -9.83 14.30 23.65
CA ILE A 154 -8.60 13.53 23.39
C ILE A 154 -8.94 12.13 22.86
N ILE A 155 -9.92 11.44 23.45
CA ILE A 155 -10.27 10.07 23.05
C ILE A 155 -10.86 10.07 21.64
N ILE A 156 -11.83 10.92 21.36
CA ILE A 156 -12.51 10.98 20.05
C ILE A 156 -11.55 11.54 18.99
N GLY A 157 -10.87 12.65 19.28
CA GLY A 157 -9.88 13.24 18.37
C GLY A 157 -8.74 12.27 18.06
N GLY A 158 -8.21 11.60 19.09
CA GLY A 158 -7.20 10.55 18.92
C GLY A 158 -7.71 9.37 18.09
N SER A 159 -8.96 8.94 18.30
CA SER A 159 -9.58 7.87 17.51
C SER A 159 -9.73 8.24 16.04
N ILE A 160 -10.09 9.49 15.74
CA ILE A 160 -10.18 9.99 14.36
C ILE A 160 -8.78 10.00 13.71
N ALA A 161 -7.76 10.49 14.41
CA ALA A 161 -6.38 10.48 13.90
C ALA A 161 -5.88 9.05 13.62
N VAL A 162 -6.16 8.10 14.53
CA VAL A 162 -5.84 6.68 14.33
C VAL A 162 -6.59 6.11 13.13
N LEU A 163 -7.86 6.47 12.93
CA LEU A 163 -8.63 6.05 11.77
C LEU A 163 -8.02 6.55 10.46
N PHE A 164 -7.60 7.82 10.40
CA PHE A 164 -6.91 8.37 9.24
C PHE A 164 -5.60 7.62 8.94
N LEU A 165 -4.77 7.37 9.95
CA LEU A 165 -3.54 6.57 9.79
C LEU A 165 -3.83 5.15 9.34
N PHE A 166 -4.88 4.52 9.90
CA PHE A 166 -5.31 3.19 9.51
C PHE A 166 -5.68 3.17 8.02
N VAL A 167 -6.54 4.08 7.58
CA VAL A 167 -6.94 4.18 6.17
C VAL A 167 -5.74 4.45 5.26
N ALA A 168 -4.87 5.37 5.64
CA ALA A 168 -3.68 5.74 4.86
C ALA A 168 -2.69 4.58 4.65
N ILE A 169 -2.59 3.64 5.60
CA ILE A 169 -1.72 2.46 5.49
C ILE A 169 -2.45 1.28 4.83
N PHE A 170 -3.72 1.07 5.14
CA PHE A 170 -4.46 -0.11 4.68
C PHE A 170 -4.92 0.00 3.22
N ILE A 171 -5.18 1.20 2.69
CA ILE A 171 -5.49 1.38 1.26
C ILE A 171 -4.31 0.94 0.36
N PRO A 172 -3.07 1.45 0.50
CA PRO A 172 -1.95 1.00 -0.32
C PRO A 172 -1.65 -0.49 -0.13
N LEU A 173 -1.80 -0.99 1.10
CA LEU A 173 -1.67 -2.41 1.38
C LEU A 173 -2.71 -3.24 0.60
N ALA A 174 -3.98 -2.84 0.62
CA ALA A 174 -5.06 -3.52 -0.10
C ALA A 174 -4.79 -3.51 -1.61
N TYR A 175 -4.30 -2.40 -2.16
CA TYR A 175 -3.91 -2.29 -3.56
C TYR A 175 -2.81 -3.31 -3.94
N ILE A 176 -1.75 -3.41 -3.15
CA ILE A 176 -0.64 -4.36 -3.38
C ILE A 176 -1.11 -5.80 -3.24
N LEU A 177 -1.95 -6.10 -2.24
CA LEU A 177 -2.50 -7.44 -2.04
C LEU A 177 -3.42 -7.86 -3.20
N LEU A 178 -4.24 -6.94 -3.71
CA LEU A 178 -5.10 -7.19 -4.87
C LEU A 178 -4.26 -7.49 -6.11
N PHE A 179 -3.20 -6.72 -6.33
CA PHE A 179 -2.28 -6.98 -7.43
C PHE A 179 -1.58 -8.33 -7.30
N ARG A 180 -1.07 -8.66 -6.11
CA ARG A 180 -0.45 -9.95 -5.85
C ARG A 180 -1.44 -11.10 -6.08
N ALA A 181 -2.70 -10.95 -5.64
CA ALA A 181 -3.73 -11.95 -5.88
C ALA A 181 -3.99 -12.15 -7.38
N LEU A 182 -4.05 -11.05 -8.14
CA LEU A 182 -4.18 -11.09 -9.60
C LEU A 182 -2.99 -11.81 -10.25
N GLN A 183 -1.76 -11.50 -9.82
CA GLN A 183 -0.57 -12.18 -10.30
C GLN A 183 -0.65 -13.69 -10.02
N ARG A 184 -1.03 -14.09 -8.80
CA ARG A 184 -1.15 -15.51 -8.45
C ARG A 184 -2.25 -16.22 -9.22
N LEU A 185 -3.31 -15.51 -9.61
CA LEU A 185 -4.35 -16.04 -10.47
C LEU A 185 -3.81 -16.29 -11.88
N ILE A 186 -3.05 -15.36 -12.45
CA ILE A 186 -2.41 -15.53 -13.76
C ILE A 186 -1.38 -16.66 -13.72
N ASP A 187 -0.52 -16.68 -12.70
CA ASP A 187 0.48 -17.74 -12.50
C ASP A 187 -0.19 -19.12 -12.45
N LYS A 188 -1.29 -19.24 -11.68
CA LYS A 188 -2.07 -20.48 -11.61
C LYS A 188 -2.60 -20.90 -12.98
N LEU A 189 -3.23 -19.98 -13.72
CA LEU A 189 -3.82 -20.29 -15.02
C LEU A 189 -2.77 -20.76 -16.04
N ILE A 190 -1.57 -20.16 -16.02
CA ILE A 190 -0.47 -20.55 -16.90
C ILE A 190 0.11 -21.89 -16.46
N TYR A 191 0.32 -22.08 -15.15
CA TYR A 191 0.80 -23.34 -14.59
C TYR A 191 -0.13 -24.50 -14.94
N ASP A 192 -1.44 -24.34 -14.70
CA ASP A 192 -2.47 -25.33 -15.02
C ASP A 192 -2.52 -25.61 -16.53
N LYS A 193 -2.27 -24.62 -17.40
CA LYS A 193 -2.26 -24.84 -18.86
C LYS A 193 -1.01 -25.59 -19.35
N TRP A 194 0.14 -25.33 -18.75
CA TRP A 194 1.43 -25.85 -19.24
C TRP A 194 1.82 -27.17 -18.61
N TYR A 195 1.53 -27.31 -17.32
CA TYR A 195 1.87 -28.48 -16.51
C TYR A 195 0.62 -29.28 -16.12
N GLY A 196 -0.57 -28.72 -16.27
CA GLY A 196 -1.83 -29.46 -16.15
C GLY A 196 -2.16 -30.24 -17.42
N VAL A 197 -1.54 -31.42 -17.53
CA VAL A 197 -1.91 -32.55 -18.42
C VAL A 197 -1.55 -33.79 -17.60
N LYS A 198 -2.39 -34.78 -17.25
CA LYS A 198 -3.75 -35.23 -17.58
C LYS A 198 -4.25 -36.05 -16.37
N ILE A 199 -5.54 -36.07 -16.12
CA ILE A 199 -6.22 -37.35 -15.85
C ILE A 199 -7.01 -37.67 -17.11
#